data_AF-A0A7X6FEW0-F1
#
_entry.id   AF-A0A7X6FEW0-F1
#
_cell.length_a   1.000
_cell.length_b   1.000
_cell.length_c   1.000
_cell.angle_alpha   90.00
_cell.angle_beta   90.00
_cell.angle_gamma   90.00
#
_symmetry.space_group_name_H-M   'P 1'
#
loop_
_entity.id
_entity.type
_entity.pdbx_description
1 polymer ?
#
loop_
_entity_poly.entity_id
_entity_poly.type
_entity_poly.pdbx_seq_one_letter_code
_entity_poly.pdbx_strand_id
1 'polypeptide(L)'
;MHRKRLITGALTLTVAMFAALQSVDAAERVRVRGTVESLNGDTLKVKSRDGNDVTVALKSGWNVSGVVQAAVDDIKPGDFVGIASQPTDSGINGAIEVVIFPAALKGTGEGDRPWDSKPNSSMTNATVANAVTSVNGPTLTLTYKGGQRKINIPKGTPVVTLATATKADLKPGAGVFITGEQTDATTVSADRVAVGLNGTVPPM
;
A
#
# COMPACT_ATOMS: atom_id res chain seq x y z
N MET A 1 -26.23 60.94 58.50
CA MET A 1 -25.54 61.55 57.35
C MET A 1 -24.04 61.26 57.44
N HIS A 2 -23.52 60.24 56.75
CA HIS A 2 -22.08 60.15 56.45
C HIS A 2 -21.87 59.37 55.14
N ARG A 3 -20.93 59.89 54.36
CA ARG A 3 -20.86 59.85 52.90
C ARG A 3 -20.27 58.55 52.34
N LYS A 4 -20.72 58.26 51.11
CA LYS A 4 -20.45 57.11 50.24
C LYS A 4 -18.95 56.86 49.98
N ARG A 5 -18.56 55.58 49.98
CA ARG A 5 -17.27 55.06 49.50
C ARG A 5 -17.21 55.13 47.96
N LEU A 6 -16.19 55.77 47.41
CA LEU A 6 -15.79 55.67 46.00
C LEU A 6 -14.80 54.50 45.87
N ILE A 7 -15.16 53.48 45.09
CA ILE A 7 -14.25 52.40 44.68
C ILE A 7 -13.85 52.69 43.25
N THR A 8 -12.57 52.99 43.04
CA THR A 8 -11.94 53.18 41.74
C THR A 8 -11.75 51.81 41.09
N GLY A 9 -12.56 51.50 40.08
CA GLY A 9 -12.44 50.25 39.30
C GLY A 9 -11.39 50.39 38.21
N ALA A 10 -10.33 49.57 38.28
CA ALA A 10 -9.30 49.47 37.26
C ALA A 10 -9.79 48.58 36.09
N LEU A 11 -9.82 49.15 34.88
CA LEU A 11 -10.16 48.45 33.65
C LEU A 11 -8.91 47.73 33.12
N THR A 12 -8.86 46.40 33.25
CA THR A 12 -7.83 45.56 32.64
C THR A 12 -8.32 45.09 31.27
N LEU A 13 -7.58 45.45 30.22
CA LEU A 13 -7.86 45.10 28.83
C LEU A 13 -7.15 43.78 28.50
N THR A 14 -7.88 42.67 28.46
CA THR A 14 -7.33 41.34 28.12
C THR A 14 -7.26 41.18 26.61
N VAL A 15 -6.06 41.19 26.03
CA VAL A 15 -5.82 40.85 24.63
C VAL A 15 -5.86 39.33 24.47
N ALA A 16 -6.90 38.80 23.84
CA ALA A 16 -6.98 37.39 23.48
C ALA A 16 -6.08 37.10 22.28
N MET A 17 -4.93 36.47 22.52
CA MET A 17 -4.08 35.91 21.45
C MET A 17 -4.80 34.70 20.84
N PHE A 18 -5.29 34.85 19.61
CA PHE A 18 -5.72 33.72 18.78
C PHE A 18 -4.46 32.99 18.29
N ALA A 19 -4.07 31.91 18.98
CA ALA A 19 -3.07 30.99 18.47
C ALA A 19 -3.72 30.13 17.38
N ALA A 20 -3.41 30.42 16.11
CA ALA A 20 -3.72 29.51 15.02
C ALA A 20 -2.91 28.23 15.21
N LEU A 21 -3.57 27.14 15.63
CA LEU A 21 -3.01 25.80 15.56
C LEU A 21 -2.82 25.46 14.08
N GLN A 22 -1.58 25.54 13.60
CA GLN A 22 -1.24 24.96 12.31
C GLN A 22 -1.28 23.44 12.46
N SER A 23 -2.28 22.82 11.84
CA SER A 23 -2.30 21.37 11.59
C SER A 23 -1.04 21.03 10.80
N VAL A 24 -0.11 20.32 11.42
CA VAL A 24 1.00 19.69 10.70
C VAL A 24 0.37 18.60 9.83
N ASP A 25 0.23 18.87 8.53
CA ASP A 25 -0.33 17.92 7.59
C ASP A 25 0.54 16.66 7.60
N ALA A 26 -0.03 15.53 8.04
CA ALA A 26 0.70 14.28 8.05
C ALA A 26 0.84 13.82 6.61
N ALA A 27 2.08 13.74 6.10
CA ALA A 27 2.35 13.36 4.72
C ALA A 27 1.51 12.13 4.30
N GLU A 28 0.69 12.31 3.27
CA GLU A 28 -0.27 11.30 2.84
C GLU A 28 0.47 10.08 2.31
N ARG A 29 0.16 8.89 2.85
CA ARG A 29 0.71 7.65 2.31
C ARG A 29 0.00 7.29 1.01
N VAL A 30 0.77 7.20 -0.07
CA VAL A 30 0.28 6.93 -1.41
C VAL A 30 0.90 5.67 -2.00
N ARG A 31 0.22 5.10 -3.01
CA ARG A 31 0.67 3.93 -3.76
C ARG A 31 0.73 4.27 -5.24
N VAL A 32 1.94 4.23 -5.79
CA VAL A 32 2.18 4.47 -7.21
C VAL A 32 2.30 3.12 -7.90
N ARG A 33 1.38 2.87 -8.84
CA ARG A 33 1.50 1.79 -9.82
C ARG A 33 1.74 2.42 -11.18
N GLY A 34 2.76 1.96 -11.90
CA GLY A 34 3.12 2.59 -13.15
C GLY A 34 4.27 1.92 -13.89
N THR A 35 4.77 2.64 -14.89
CA THR A 35 5.88 2.22 -15.75
C THR A 35 7.05 3.14 -15.55
N VAL A 36 8.25 2.58 -15.39
CA VAL A 36 9.49 3.36 -15.30
C VAL A 36 9.74 4.10 -16.61
N GLU A 37 9.99 5.41 -16.52
CA GLU A 37 10.47 6.21 -17.64
C GLU A 37 11.98 6.40 -17.58
N SER A 38 12.53 6.66 -16.39
CA SER A 38 13.97 6.79 -16.19
C SER A 38 14.34 6.70 -14.71
N LEU A 39 15.58 6.28 -14.42
CA LEU A 39 16.20 6.37 -13.11
C LEU A 39 17.49 7.19 -13.24
N ASN A 40 17.57 8.32 -12.54
CA ASN A 40 18.73 9.22 -12.53
C ASN A 40 19.17 9.49 -11.09
N GLY A 41 20.25 8.84 -10.64
CA GLY A 41 20.66 8.90 -9.24
C GLY A 41 19.57 8.36 -8.32
N ASP A 42 19.09 9.20 -7.42
CA ASP A 42 17.99 8.89 -6.49
C ASP A 42 16.64 9.48 -6.94
N THR A 43 16.49 9.80 -8.22
CA THR A 43 15.22 10.25 -8.81
C THR A 43 14.72 9.23 -9.82
N LEU A 44 13.58 8.62 -9.53
CA LEU A 44 12.89 7.69 -10.43
C LEU A 44 11.66 8.40 -11.03
N LYS A 45 11.58 8.46 -12.36
CA LYS A 45 10.39 8.96 -13.06
C LYS A 45 9.50 7.79 -13.45
N VAL A 46 8.21 7.91 -13.13
CA VAL A 46 7.21 6.88 -13.37
C VAL A 46 6.00 7.48 -14.06
N LYS A 47 5.55 6.84 -15.13
CA LYS A 47 4.22 7.07 -15.70
C LYS A 47 3.21 6.26 -14.92
N SER A 48 2.35 6.91 -14.12
CA SER A 48 1.34 6.20 -13.33
C SER A 48 0.33 5.50 -14.24
N ARG A 49 -0.39 4.49 -13.71
CA ARG A 49 -1.43 3.79 -14.48
C ARG A 49 -2.53 4.73 -14.98
N ASP A 50 -2.74 5.83 -14.27
CA ASP A 50 -3.75 6.85 -14.58
C ASP A 50 -3.25 7.88 -15.61
N GLY A 51 -2.02 7.71 -16.10
CA GLY A 51 -1.41 8.55 -17.14
C GLY A 51 -0.65 9.76 -16.62
N ASN A 52 -0.53 9.93 -15.29
CA ASN A 52 0.16 11.07 -14.69
C ASN A 52 1.68 10.83 -14.61
N ASP A 53 2.45 11.89 -14.74
CA ASP A 53 3.90 11.85 -14.51
C ASP A 53 4.16 11.99 -13.01
N VAL A 54 4.84 11.00 -12.43
CA VAL A 54 5.17 10.96 -11.01
C VAL A 54 6.69 10.97 -10.84
N THR A 55 7.18 11.90 -10.04
CA THR A 55 8.57 11.93 -9.62
C THR A 55 8.71 11.21 -8.29
N VAL A 56 9.53 10.18 -8.23
CA VAL A 56 9.79 9.44 -7.00
C VAL A 56 11.17 9.83 -6.49
N ALA A 57 11.19 10.57 -5.36
CA ALA A 57 12.39 10.94 -4.64
C ALA A 57 12.80 9.79 -3.72
N LEU A 58 13.84 9.06 -4.11
CA LEU A 58 14.31 7.87 -3.41
C LEU A 58 15.15 8.26 -2.19
N LYS A 59 14.79 7.74 -1.01
CA LYS A 59 15.50 8.02 0.24
C LYS A 59 16.89 7.37 0.22
N SER A 60 17.86 7.94 0.95
CA SER A 60 19.18 7.30 1.09
C SER A 60 19.05 5.87 1.63
N GLY A 61 19.75 4.92 1.02
CA GLY A 61 19.67 3.50 1.39
C GLY A 61 18.39 2.78 0.93
N TRP A 62 17.62 3.36 0.01
CA TRP A 62 16.44 2.71 -0.58
C TRP A 62 16.80 1.36 -1.21
N ASN A 63 15.80 0.46 -1.23
CA ASN A 63 15.96 -0.90 -1.75
C ASN A 63 14.97 -1.19 -2.88
N VAL A 64 15.35 -2.13 -3.74
CA VAL A 64 14.49 -2.64 -4.82
C VAL A 64 14.25 -4.13 -4.61
N SER A 65 13.02 -4.58 -4.88
CA SER A 65 12.64 -5.99 -4.89
C SER A 65 12.08 -6.34 -6.26
N GLY A 66 12.42 -7.52 -6.76
CA GLY A 66 11.87 -8.06 -7.99
C GLY A 66 10.47 -8.63 -7.75
N VAL A 67 9.64 -8.59 -8.77
CA VAL A 67 8.35 -9.26 -8.84
C VAL A 67 8.35 -10.14 -10.07
N VAL A 68 8.10 -11.43 -9.87
CA VAL A 68 8.03 -12.44 -10.94
C VAL A 68 6.70 -13.16 -10.89
N GLN A 69 6.25 -13.64 -12.04
CA GLN A 69 5.05 -14.48 -12.13
C GLN A 69 5.23 -15.77 -11.31
N ALA A 70 4.16 -16.18 -10.64
CA ALA A 70 4.01 -17.46 -9.97
C ALA A 70 2.69 -18.12 -10.42
N ALA A 71 2.44 -19.35 -9.97
CA ALA A 71 1.21 -20.07 -10.25
C ALA A 71 0.30 -20.13 -9.02
N VAL A 72 -1.02 -20.27 -9.26
CA VAL A 72 -1.99 -20.55 -8.19
C VAL A 72 -1.65 -21.86 -7.46
N ASP A 73 -1.12 -22.85 -8.19
CA ASP A 73 -0.71 -24.14 -7.65
C ASP A 73 0.56 -24.06 -6.76
N ASP A 74 1.27 -22.93 -6.78
CA ASP A 74 2.39 -22.68 -5.88
C ASP A 74 1.93 -22.29 -4.47
N ILE A 75 0.64 -21.95 -4.29
CA ILE A 75 0.08 -21.54 -2.99
C ILE A 75 -0.23 -22.78 -2.15
N LYS A 76 0.40 -22.88 -0.99
CA LYS A 76 0.31 -24.05 -0.09
C LYS A 76 -0.14 -23.65 1.30
N PRO A 77 -0.81 -24.56 2.05
CA PRO A 77 -1.02 -24.37 3.48
C PRO A 77 0.30 -24.06 4.20
N GLY A 78 0.28 -23.01 5.03
CA GLY A 78 1.46 -22.50 5.73
C GLY A 78 2.13 -21.28 5.07
N ASP A 79 1.89 -21.06 3.77
CA ASP A 79 2.43 -19.90 3.06
C ASP A 79 1.82 -18.60 3.59
N PHE A 80 2.62 -17.53 3.52
CA PHE A 80 2.16 -16.19 3.82
C PHE A 80 1.86 -15.46 2.50
N VAL A 81 0.63 -15.00 2.34
CA VAL A 81 0.15 -14.39 1.09
C VAL A 81 -0.42 -13.01 1.37
N GLY A 82 -0.28 -12.11 0.41
CA GLY A 82 -1.03 -10.85 0.31
C GLY A 82 -2.05 -10.96 -0.80
N ILE A 83 -3.34 -10.76 -0.50
CA ILE A 83 -4.41 -10.90 -1.48
C ILE A 83 -5.24 -9.62 -1.50
N ALA A 84 -5.16 -8.88 -2.61
CA ALA A 84 -6.15 -7.85 -2.90
C ALA A 84 -7.44 -8.54 -3.32
N SER A 85 -8.56 -8.17 -2.73
CA SER A 85 -9.85 -8.80 -2.99
C SER A 85 -10.98 -7.80 -2.94
N GLN A 86 -12.12 -8.16 -3.53
CA GLN A 86 -13.35 -7.38 -3.48
C GLN A 86 -14.53 -8.26 -3.05
N PRO A 87 -15.56 -7.68 -2.40
CA PRO A 87 -16.81 -8.37 -2.14
C PRO A 87 -17.43 -8.94 -3.42
N THR A 88 -18.14 -10.05 -3.30
CA THR A 88 -18.95 -10.64 -4.36
C THR A 88 -20.35 -10.96 -3.84
N ASP A 89 -21.30 -11.20 -4.74
CA ASP A 89 -22.68 -11.57 -4.39
C ASP A 89 -22.77 -12.90 -3.64
N SER A 90 -21.74 -13.75 -3.73
CA SER A 90 -21.67 -15.01 -2.99
C SER A 90 -21.38 -14.84 -1.49
N GLY A 91 -21.00 -13.62 -1.07
CA GLY A 91 -20.51 -13.33 0.29
C GLY A 91 -19.07 -13.78 0.55
N ILE A 92 -18.41 -14.43 -0.41
CA ILE A 92 -16.97 -14.74 -0.37
C ILE A 92 -16.25 -13.73 -1.27
N ASN A 93 -15.21 -13.07 -0.76
CA ASN A 93 -14.45 -12.13 -1.59
C ASN A 93 -13.74 -12.85 -2.74
N GLY A 94 -13.66 -12.19 -3.90
CA GLY A 94 -12.90 -12.64 -5.07
C GLY A 94 -11.55 -11.94 -5.15
N ALA A 95 -10.48 -12.70 -5.34
CA ALA A 95 -9.13 -12.17 -5.47
C ALA A 95 -8.95 -11.40 -6.79
N ILE A 96 -8.44 -10.18 -6.66
CA ILE A 96 -7.99 -9.33 -7.77
C ILE A 96 -6.55 -9.69 -8.13
N GLU A 97 -5.70 -9.92 -7.12
CA GLU A 97 -4.32 -10.37 -7.28
C GLU A 97 -3.83 -11.11 -6.04
N VAL A 98 -2.78 -11.91 -6.20
CA VAL A 98 -2.13 -12.65 -5.12
C VAL A 98 -0.62 -12.44 -5.17
N VAL A 99 -0.02 -12.13 -4.03
CA VAL A 99 1.43 -12.16 -3.81
C VAL A 99 1.77 -13.27 -2.82
N ILE A 100 2.63 -14.20 -3.22
CA ILE A 100 3.23 -15.19 -2.32
C ILE A 100 4.50 -14.57 -1.75
N PHE A 101 4.52 -14.32 -0.44
CA PHE A 101 5.70 -13.77 0.22
C PHE A 101 6.73 -14.88 0.48
N PRO A 102 8.03 -14.60 0.23
CA PRO A 102 9.10 -15.46 0.73
C PRO A 102 8.98 -15.70 2.24
N ALA A 103 9.33 -16.90 2.71
CA ALA A 103 9.19 -17.29 4.11
C ALA A 103 9.82 -16.29 5.11
N ALA A 104 10.94 -15.67 4.73
CA ALA A 104 11.63 -14.65 5.53
C ALA A 104 10.80 -13.38 5.78
N LEU A 105 9.75 -13.14 4.98
CA LEU A 105 8.86 -11.99 5.09
C LEU A 105 7.50 -12.34 5.73
N LYS A 106 7.35 -13.55 6.27
CA LYS A 106 6.12 -13.96 6.95
C LYS A 106 5.76 -12.99 8.08
N GLY A 107 4.49 -12.55 8.10
CA GLY A 107 3.98 -11.57 9.05
C GLY A 107 4.11 -10.11 8.59
N THR A 108 4.77 -9.84 7.46
CA THR A 108 4.92 -8.48 6.93
C THR A 108 3.57 -7.86 6.60
N GLY A 109 3.21 -6.79 7.31
CA GLY A 109 1.96 -6.08 7.11
C GLY A 109 0.72 -6.96 7.34
N GLU A 110 0.84 -8.01 8.15
CA GLU A 110 -0.24 -8.95 8.47
C GLU A 110 -1.50 -8.22 8.92
N GLY A 111 -2.66 -8.68 8.41
CA GLY A 111 -3.94 -8.09 8.70
C GLY A 111 -4.84 -7.97 7.48
N ASP A 112 -5.99 -7.35 7.67
CA ASP A 112 -6.92 -7.00 6.61
C ASP A 112 -7.25 -5.51 6.70
N ARG A 113 -7.17 -4.81 5.57
CA ARG A 113 -7.28 -3.35 5.52
C ARG A 113 -7.77 -2.86 4.17
N PRO A 114 -8.37 -1.67 4.08
CA PRO A 114 -8.75 -1.08 2.80
C PRO A 114 -7.60 -1.02 1.80
N TRP A 115 -7.93 -1.22 0.53
CA TRP A 115 -6.98 -1.21 -0.58
C TRP A 115 -7.55 -0.43 -1.78
N ASP A 116 -6.67 -0.08 -2.71
CA ASP A 116 -6.91 0.84 -3.82
C ASP A 116 -6.82 0.14 -5.20
N SER A 117 -6.97 -1.19 -5.25
CA SER A 117 -7.02 -1.92 -6.53
C SER A 117 -8.38 -1.75 -7.23
N LYS A 118 -9.48 -1.67 -6.45
CA LYS A 118 -10.85 -1.41 -6.92
C LYS A 118 -11.68 -0.68 -5.82
N PRO A 119 -12.81 -0.05 -6.16
CA PRO A 119 -13.76 0.44 -5.16
C PRO A 119 -14.13 -0.66 -4.17
N ASN A 120 -14.11 -0.35 -2.87
CA ASN A 120 -14.39 -1.27 -1.78
C ASN A 120 -13.45 -2.51 -1.70
N SER A 121 -12.30 -2.48 -2.37
CA SER A 121 -11.31 -3.55 -2.25
C SER A 121 -10.58 -3.52 -0.90
N SER A 122 -10.14 -4.69 -0.46
CA SER A 122 -9.28 -4.86 0.71
C SER A 122 -8.01 -5.63 0.34
N MET A 123 -6.97 -5.49 1.16
CA MET A 123 -5.75 -6.28 1.10
C MET A 123 -5.67 -7.11 2.37
N THR A 124 -5.72 -8.43 2.22
CA THR A 124 -5.52 -9.38 3.32
C THR A 124 -4.11 -9.99 3.21
N ASN A 125 -3.25 -9.68 4.18
CA ASN A 125 -1.95 -10.32 4.36
C ASN A 125 -2.04 -11.34 5.50
N ALA A 126 -1.94 -12.63 5.20
CA ALA A 126 -2.27 -13.69 6.14
C ALA A 126 -1.60 -15.03 5.79
N THR A 127 -1.66 -15.97 6.72
CA THR A 127 -1.20 -17.35 6.50
C THR A 127 -2.33 -18.19 5.89
N VAL A 128 -2.01 -18.98 4.87
CA VAL A 128 -2.96 -19.97 4.31
C VAL A 128 -3.15 -21.12 5.30
N ALA A 129 -4.33 -21.23 5.88
CA ALA A 129 -4.69 -22.35 6.75
C ALA A 129 -5.15 -23.57 5.94
N ASN A 130 -5.90 -23.33 4.87
CA ASN A 130 -6.39 -24.37 3.98
C ASN A 130 -6.69 -23.80 2.58
N ALA A 131 -6.58 -24.63 1.55
CA ALA A 131 -6.93 -24.33 0.17
C ALA A 131 -7.87 -25.42 -0.35
N VAL A 132 -9.07 -25.05 -0.80
CA VAL A 132 -10.06 -25.99 -1.34
C VAL A 132 -10.36 -25.63 -2.79
N THR A 133 -10.05 -26.54 -3.71
CA THR A 133 -10.31 -26.34 -5.15
C THR A 133 -11.80 -26.52 -5.47
N SER A 134 -12.36 -25.59 -6.23
CA SER A 134 -13.72 -25.65 -6.75
C SER A 134 -13.74 -25.39 -8.25
N VAL A 135 -14.91 -25.53 -8.89
CA VAL A 135 -15.10 -25.21 -10.33
C VAL A 135 -14.72 -23.75 -10.66
N ASN A 136 -14.82 -22.84 -9.70
CA ASN A 136 -14.53 -21.41 -9.85
C ASN A 136 -13.12 -21.03 -9.37
N GLY A 137 -12.20 -22.00 -9.34
CA GLY A 137 -10.86 -21.83 -8.76
C GLY A 137 -10.79 -22.15 -7.27
N PRO A 138 -9.60 -22.09 -6.66
CA PRO A 138 -9.43 -22.42 -5.25
C PRO A 138 -9.99 -21.33 -4.34
N THR A 139 -10.60 -21.76 -3.25
CA THR A 139 -10.97 -20.88 -2.13
C THR A 139 -9.99 -21.11 -0.99
N LEU A 140 -9.29 -20.04 -0.62
CA LEU A 140 -8.34 -20.04 0.49
C LEU A 140 -9.04 -19.64 1.77
N THR A 141 -8.72 -20.36 2.85
CA THR A 141 -8.98 -19.93 4.22
C THR A 141 -7.69 -19.33 4.77
N LEU A 142 -7.74 -18.06 5.11
CA LEU A 142 -6.61 -17.26 5.56
C LEU A 142 -6.75 -16.92 7.04
N THR A 143 -5.66 -17.06 7.80
CA THR A 143 -5.62 -16.74 9.23
C THR A 143 -4.55 -15.71 9.54
N TYR A 144 -4.90 -14.77 10.41
CA TYR A 144 -4.02 -13.74 10.94
C TYR A 144 -4.48 -13.38 12.36
N LYS A 145 -3.68 -12.63 13.13
CA LYS A 145 -4.02 -12.29 14.52
C LYS A 145 -5.40 -11.65 14.70
N GLY A 146 -5.88 -10.93 13.69
CA GLY A 146 -7.18 -10.24 13.68
C GLY A 146 -8.36 -11.10 13.23
N GLY A 147 -8.15 -12.37 12.87
CA GLY A 147 -9.24 -13.30 12.55
C GLY A 147 -8.97 -14.15 11.31
N GLN A 148 -10.06 -14.50 10.63
CA GLN A 148 -10.05 -15.37 9.46
C GLN A 148 -10.78 -14.71 8.29
N ARG A 149 -10.26 -14.91 7.07
CA ARG A 149 -10.92 -14.55 5.82
C ARG A 149 -11.03 -15.77 4.92
N LYS A 150 -12.10 -15.83 4.12
CA LYS A 150 -12.20 -16.74 2.98
C LYS A 150 -12.15 -15.93 1.70
N ILE A 151 -11.27 -16.29 0.79
CA ILE A 151 -11.11 -15.60 -0.49
C ILE A 151 -11.05 -16.65 -1.59
N ASN A 152 -11.93 -16.53 -2.58
CA ASN A 152 -11.85 -17.30 -3.82
C ASN A 152 -10.81 -16.67 -4.74
N ILE A 153 -10.04 -17.48 -5.45
CA ILE A 153 -9.11 -17.06 -6.51
C ILE A 153 -9.75 -17.43 -7.85
N PRO A 154 -10.43 -16.50 -8.53
CA PRO A 154 -10.95 -16.73 -9.86
C PRO A 154 -9.88 -17.17 -10.85
N LYS A 155 -10.30 -17.91 -11.88
CA LYS A 155 -9.40 -18.25 -12.99
C LYS A 155 -8.90 -16.96 -13.66
N GLY A 156 -7.59 -16.87 -13.86
CA GLY A 156 -6.95 -15.71 -14.49
C GLY A 156 -6.51 -14.61 -13.52
N THR A 157 -6.74 -14.77 -12.22
CA THR A 157 -6.16 -13.88 -11.21
C THR A 157 -4.63 -13.93 -11.29
N PRO A 158 -3.94 -12.78 -11.43
CA PRO A 158 -2.48 -12.73 -11.43
C PRO A 158 -1.94 -13.19 -10.08
N VAL A 159 -0.98 -14.12 -10.14
CA VAL A 159 -0.21 -14.58 -8.99
C VAL A 159 1.26 -14.25 -9.22
N VAL A 160 1.88 -13.64 -8.23
CA VAL A 160 3.30 -13.26 -8.28
C VAL A 160 4.01 -13.65 -7.00
N THR A 161 5.33 -13.67 -7.04
CA THR A 161 6.18 -13.75 -5.84
C THR A 161 7.31 -12.73 -5.91
N LEU A 162 7.93 -12.46 -4.77
CA LEU A 162 9.06 -11.54 -4.66
C LEU A 162 10.38 -12.26 -4.95
N ALA A 163 11.23 -11.60 -5.71
CA ALA A 163 12.57 -12.06 -6.07
C ALA A 163 13.61 -10.99 -5.74
N THR A 164 14.89 -11.38 -5.80
CA THR A 164 15.99 -10.41 -5.77
C THR A 164 15.97 -9.56 -7.04
N ALA A 165 16.20 -8.26 -6.90
CA ALA A 165 16.42 -7.34 -8.01
C ALA A 165 17.54 -6.36 -7.64
N THR A 166 18.00 -5.65 -8.65
CA THR A 166 19.03 -4.61 -8.56
C THR A 166 18.50 -3.31 -9.14
N LYS A 167 19.19 -2.19 -8.87
CA LYS A 167 18.81 -0.89 -9.43
C LYS A 167 18.84 -0.89 -10.98
N ALA A 168 19.63 -1.78 -11.58
CA ALA A 168 19.71 -1.93 -13.04
C ALA A 168 18.42 -2.50 -13.66
N ASP A 169 17.56 -3.13 -12.86
CA ASP A 169 16.28 -3.67 -13.34
C ASP A 169 15.21 -2.58 -13.52
N LEU A 170 15.42 -1.38 -12.95
CA LEU A 170 14.57 -0.20 -13.13
C LEU A 170 14.88 0.52 -14.44
N LYS A 171 14.74 -0.22 -15.54
CA LYS A 171 14.91 0.29 -16.90
C LYS A 171 13.59 0.85 -17.45
N PRO A 172 13.64 1.76 -18.44
CA PRO A 172 12.45 2.25 -19.11
C PRO A 172 11.55 1.10 -19.59
N GLY A 173 10.24 1.21 -19.33
CA GLY A 173 9.25 0.18 -19.67
C GLY A 173 9.01 -0.88 -18.59
N ALA A 174 9.81 -0.95 -17.54
CA ALA A 174 9.56 -1.87 -16.43
C ALA A 174 8.34 -1.42 -15.60
N GLY A 175 7.44 -2.35 -15.26
CA GLY A 175 6.34 -2.08 -14.33
C GLY A 175 6.83 -1.94 -12.90
N VAL A 176 6.28 -1.00 -12.13
CA VAL A 176 6.64 -0.78 -10.72
C VAL A 176 5.41 -0.61 -9.83
N PHE A 177 5.57 -1.05 -8.57
CA PHE A 177 4.72 -0.69 -7.45
C PHE A 177 5.55 -0.03 -6.35
N ILE A 178 5.10 1.12 -5.86
CA ILE A 178 5.82 1.94 -4.89
C ILE A 178 4.83 2.39 -3.83
N THR A 179 5.16 2.16 -2.56
CA THR A 179 4.45 2.80 -1.44
C THR A 179 5.35 3.90 -0.91
N GLY A 180 4.81 5.11 -0.75
CA GLY A 180 5.59 6.26 -0.33
C GLY A 180 4.74 7.33 0.35
N GLU A 181 5.35 8.47 0.59
CA GLU A 181 4.73 9.66 1.20
C GLU A 181 4.65 10.76 0.14
N GLN A 182 3.46 11.28 -0.12
CA GLN A 182 3.28 12.41 -1.03
C GLN A 182 3.93 13.65 -0.42
N THR A 183 4.84 14.29 -1.15
CA THR A 183 5.56 15.49 -0.68
C THR A 183 5.12 16.77 -1.38
N ASP A 184 4.58 16.67 -2.59
CA ASP A 184 3.88 17.73 -3.33
C ASP A 184 2.89 17.10 -4.31
N ALA A 185 2.25 17.84 -5.22
CA ALA A 185 1.24 17.30 -6.14
C ALA A 185 1.72 16.17 -7.08
N THR A 186 3.01 16.09 -7.38
CA THR A 186 3.60 15.15 -8.36
C THR A 186 4.76 14.32 -7.82
N THR A 187 5.23 14.64 -6.61
CA THR A 187 6.41 14.01 -6.00
C THR A 187 6.02 13.11 -4.83
N VAL A 188 6.57 11.89 -4.86
CA VAL A 188 6.45 10.89 -3.80
C VAL A 188 7.83 10.57 -3.26
N SER A 189 8.02 10.64 -1.94
CA SER A 189 9.22 10.11 -1.29
C SER A 189 9.06 8.63 -0.98
N ALA A 190 10.04 7.80 -1.34
CA ALA A 190 9.98 6.35 -1.13
C ALA A 190 11.33 5.75 -0.74
N ASP A 191 11.32 4.69 0.06
CA ASP A 191 12.50 3.90 0.45
C ASP A 191 12.50 2.50 -0.18
N ARG A 192 11.41 2.11 -0.84
CA ARG A 192 11.22 0.78 -1.44
C ARG A 192 10.53 0.87 -2.78
N VAL A 193 11.06 0.13 -3.75
CA VAL A 193 10.46 -0.05 -5.08
C VAL A 193 10.32 -1.53 -5.37
N ALA A 194 9.12 -1.98 -5.75
CA ALA A 194 8.92 -3.31 -6.32
C ALA A 194 8.93 -3.19 -7.85
N VAL A 195 9.84 -3.87 -8.54
CA VAL A 195 10.00 -3.84 -9.99
C VAL A 195 9.63 -5.18 -10.61
N GLY A 196 8.85 -5.13 -11.68
CA GLY A 196 8.51 -6.29 -12.48
C GLY A 196 9.70 -6.81 -13.27
N LEU A 197 9.98 -8.10 -13.14
CA LEU A 197 11.02 -8.79 -13.90
C LEU A 197 10.39 -9.63 -15.02
N ASN A 198 11.13 -9.82 -16.12
CA ASN A 198 10.71 -10.67 -17.24
C ASN A 198 9.33 -10.30 -17.84
N GLY A 199 9.00 -9.00 -17.86
CA GLY A 199 7.70 -8.51 -18.37
C GLY A 199 6.54 -8.66 -17.38
N THR A 200 6.79 -9.17 -16.18
CA THR A 200 5.80 -9.17 -15.09
C THR A 200 5.43 -7.72 -14.77
N VAL A 201 4.16 -7.41 -14.64
CA VAL A 201 3.70 -6.12 -14.10
C VAL A 201 3.34 -6.36 -12.64
N PRO A 202 3.98 -5.67 -11.67
CA PRO A 202 3.63 -5.78 -10.26
C PRO A 202 2.15 -5.46 -10.06
N PRO A 203 1.33 -6.39 -9.54
CA PRO A 203 -0.10 -6.20 -9.47
C PRO A 203 -0.49 -5.31 -8.26
N MET A 204 0.22 -5.50 -7.13
CA MET A 204 -0.02 -4.88 -5.80
C MET A 204 -0.46 -3.45 -5.91
#